data_AF-A0A814VF38-F1
#
_entry.id   AF-A0A814VF38-F1
#
_cell.length_a   1.000
_cell.length_b   1.000
_cell.length_c   1.000
_cell.angle_alpha   90.00
_cell.angle_beta   90.00
_cell.angle_gamma   90.00
#
_symmetry.space_group_name_H-M   'P 1'
#
loop_
_entity.id
_entity.type
_entity.pdbx_description
1 polymer ?
#
loop_
_entity_poly.entity_id
_entity_poly.type
_entity_poly.pdbx_seq_one_letter_code
_entity_poly.pdbx_strand_id
1 'polypeptide(L)'
;MYRNRNETYLRRNQFSRLAIITVMFNPVRYQTRYQRYRQFAYHMARSGVNLFTIECIFESATRYGLPPQRFEVTQPNNPQHFQVIAPSIIWMKENLINIVVQQLPPHIDRIAWIDADVEFERLDWPQLTMAALDRYPIVQMFKVAFMTGAGGKREVLKRKYSVGYAIRHGKAIEANYPYGHVHPGLAWAMHRSTFSAIGGLMDFCIVGSDDLHFAFALLGRIRETYPSNINRDYAMLAKSWSDRVGAIAGYGGNVGYVDVNVYHRRSGSRNSRSYFGRWLILSHYGFSPAKDLARDEQSGVIYLTNKRRFDLDLGARRIEAIQRGVVNYFLSHDEDNQRIMMMRQMARMGRYGHGAVATPRRPRSASPNAMMRMPRQFVAPRRAYLQGFY
;
A
#
# COMPACT_ATOMS: atom_id res chain seq x y z
N MET A 1 -12.98 7.19 -41.73
CA MET A 1 -11.64 7.37 -41.13
C MET A 1 -11.66 8.60 -40.22
N TYR A 2 -11.99 8.44 -38.94
CA TYR A 2 -11.84 9.52 -37.95
C TYR A 2 -10.45 9.42 -37.32
N ARG A 3 -9.48 10.22 -37.81
CA ARG A 3 -8.23 10.46 -37.09
C ARG A 3 -8.57 11.23 -35.80
N ASN A 4 -8.34 10.59 -34.67
CA ASN A 4 -8.54 11.16 -33.34
C ASN A 4 -7.57 12.34 -33.15
N ARG A 5 -8.07 13.58 -33.02
CA ARG A 5 -7.28 14.82 -32.89
C ARG A 5 -6.46 14.94 -31.58
N ASN A 6 -6.27 13.86 -30.82
CA ASN A 6 -5.58 13.85 -29.51
C ASN A 6 -4.12 13.37 -29.56
N GLU A 7 -3.59 12.94 -30.71
CA GLU A 7 -2.20 12.45 -30.81
C GLU A 7 -1.14 13.57 -30.88
N THR A 8 -1.53 14.84 -31.02
CA THR A 8 -0.60 15.95 -31.34
C THR A 8 0.24 16.48 -30.17
N TYR A 9 0.16 15.89 -28.96
CA TYR A 9 0.84 16.44 -27.76
C TYR A 9 1.68 15.44 -26.95
N LEU A 10 1.92 14.22 -27.45
CA LEU A 10 2.83 13.30 -26.78
C LEU A 10 4.28 13.71 -27.06
N ARG A 11 5.04 14.03 -26.00
CA ARG A 11 6.47 14.35 -26.13
C ARG A 11 7.21 13.08 -26.52
N ARG A 12 8.12 13.17 -27.50
CA ARG A 12 9.13 12.13 -27.72
C ARG A 12 9.87 11.90 -26.40
N ASN A 13 10.26 10.66 -26.13
CA ASN A 13 11.01 10.35 -24.93
C ASN A 13 12.33 11.11 -24.90
N GLN A 14 12.53 11.95 -23.88
CA GLN A 14 13.72 12.79 -23.70
C GLN A 14 14.66 12.26 -22.60
N PHE A 15 14.26 11.21 -21.89
CA PHE A 15 14.91 10.73 -20.68
C PHE A 15 15.27 9.25 -20.76
N SER A 16 16.06 8.89 -21.77
CA SER A 16 16.46 7.49 -22.00
C SER A 16 17.15 6.83 -20.81
N ARG A 17 17.83 7.60 -19.96
CA ARG A 17 18.56 7.12 -18.77
C ARG A 17 17.70 6.97 -17.50
N LEU A 18 16.46 7.48 -17.51
CA LEU A 18 15.55 7.45 -16.36
C LEU A 18 14.41 6.45 -16.61
N ALA A 19 14.28 5.45 -15.75
CA ALA A 19 13.11 4.58 -15.70
C ALA A 19 12.10 5.07 -14.68
N ILE A 20 10.84 5.22 -15.08
CA ILE A 20 9.72 5.39 -14.17
C ILE A 20 9.05 4.04 -13.99
N ILE A 21 8.97 3.56 -12.76
CA ILE A 21 8.44 2.25 -12.42
C ILE A 21 7.11 2.45 -11.70
N THR A 22 6.06 1.80 -12.20
CA THR A 22 4.78 1.71 -11.50
C THR A 22 4.38 0.25 -11.35
N VAL A 23 3.70 -0.04 -10.25
CA VAL A 23 3.22 -1.38 -9.93
C VAL A 23 1.69 -1.42 -10.02
N MET A 24 1.17 -2.51 -10.58
CA MET A 24 -0.24 -2.86 -10.50
C MET A 24 -0.41 -4.25 -9.88
N PHE A 25 -1.09 -4.32 -8.75
CA PHE A 25 -1.78 -5.53 -8.31
C PHE A 25 -3.13 -5.13 -7.72
N ASN A 26 -4.15 -5.90 -8.07
CA ASN A 26 -5.53 -5.55 -7.78
C ASN A 26 -6.35 -6.82 -7.53
N PRO A 27 -6.09 -7.53 -6.42
CA PRO A 27 -6.68 -8.85 -6.17
C PRO A 27 -8.21 -8.81 -6.14
N VAL A 28 -8.78 -7.68 -5.69
CA VAL A 28 -10.24 -7.45 -5.63
C VAL A 28 -10.82 -6.97 -6.98
N ARG A 29 -9.96 -6.53 -7.91
CA ARG A 29 -10.32 -5.99 -9.24
C ARG A 29 -11.15 -4.70 -9.18
N TYR A 30 -10.75 -3.77 -8.32
CA TYR A 30 -11.32 -2.42 -8.31
C TYR A 30 -11.06 -1.71 -9.66
N GLN A 31 -12.12 -1.31 -10.36
CA GLN A 31 -12.06 -0.58 -11.62
C GLN A 31 -11.40 0.78 -11.48
N THR A 32 -11.61 1.46 -10.34
CA THR A 32 -10.95 2.75 -10.06
C THR A 32 -9.43 2.66 -10.14
N ARG A 33 -8.82 1.54 -9.73
CA ARG A 33 -7.36 1.36 -9.83
C ARG A 33 -6.88 1.31 -11.28
N TYR A 34 -7.59 0.60 -12.16
CA TYR A 34 -7.26 0.56 -13.58
C TYR A 34 -7.45 1.92 -14.27
N GLN A 35 -8.52 2.63 -13.92
CA GLN A 35 -8.76 3.99 -14.44
C GLN A 35 -7.64 4.96 -14.04
N ARG A 36 -7.17 4.89 -12.78
CA ARG A 36 -6.06 5.72 -12.30
C ARG A 36 -4.75 5.40 -12.98
N TYR A 37 -4.44 4.12 -13.12
CA TYR A 37 -3.28 3.71 -13.89
C TYR A 37 -3.30 4.31 -15.30
N ARG A 38 -4.44 4.26 -16.01
CA ARG A 38 -4.55 4.83 -17.37
C ARG A 38 -4.33 6.35 -17.38
N GLN A 39 -4.87 7.06 -16.38
CA GLN A 39 -4.64 8.50 -16.21
C GLN A 39 -3.16 8.81 -15.92
N PHE A 40 -2.54 8.04 -15.04
CA PHE A 40 -1.13 8.14 -14.71
C PHE A 40 -0.23 7.85 -15.92
N ALA A 41 -0.48 6.75 -16.65
CA ALA A 41 0.27 6.40 -17.85
C ALA A 41 0.16 7.50 -18.92
N TYR A 42 -1.03 8.08 -19.11
CA TYR A 42 -1.21 9.23 -19.98
C TYR A 42 -0.39 10.45 -19.51
N HIS A 43 -0.37 10.71 -18.20
CA HIS A 43 0.44 11.79 -17.63
C HIS A 43 1.96 11.55 -17.81
N MET A 44 2.43 10.31 -17.67
CA MET A 44 3.83 9.92 -17.95
C MET A 44 4.17 10.15 -19.43
N ALA A 45 3.31 9.70 -20.35
CA ALA A 45 3.51 9.90 -21.79
C ALA A 45 3.58 11.40 -22.16
N ARG A 46 2.73 12.24 -21.56
CA ARG A 46 2.79 13.71 -21.74
C ARG A 46 4.06 14.34 -21.16
N SER A 47 4.64 13.73 -20.15
CA SER A 47 5.90 14.16 -19.53
C SER A 47 7.13 13.71 -20.33
N GLY A 48 6.97 12.82 -21.32
CA GLY A 48 8.04 12.37 -22.21
C GLY A 48 9.04 11.42 -21.53
N VAL A 49 8.58 10.59 -20.60
CA VAL A 49 9.39 9.65 -19.82
C VAL A 49 9.13 8.19 -20.21
N ASN A 50 10.08 7.31 -19.89
CA ASN A 50 9.92 5.86 -20.00
C ASN A 50 9.13 5.30 -18.82
N LEU A 51 7.91 4.83 -19.07
CA LEU A 51 7.11 4.14 -18.07
C LEU A 51 7.28 2.62 -18.19
N PHE A 52 7.86 2.02 -17.17
CA PHE A 52 7.91 0.59 -16.94
C PHE A 52 6.79 0.19 -15.97
N THR A 53 5.92 -0.71 -16.42
CA THR A 53 4.78 -1.18 -15.64
C THR A 53 4.93 -2.66 -15.35
N ILE A 54 4.90 -3.03 -14.08
CA ILE A 54 4.79 -4.42 -13.67
C ILE A 54 3.40 -4.70 -13.10
N GLU A 55 2.73 -5.69 -13.67
CA GLU A 55 1.42 -6.15 -13.23
C GLU A 55 1.52 -7.56 -12.63
N CYS A 56 0.99 -7.72 -11.42
CA CYS A 56 0.96 -8.97 -10.70
C CYS A 56 -0.48 -9.45 -10.51
N ILE A 57 -0.73 -10.69 -10.90
CA ILE A 57 -1.96 -11.43 -10.60
C ILE A 57 -1.68 -12.54 -9.59
N PHE A 58 -2.71 -12.97 -8.86
CA PHE A 58 -2.55 -13.94 -7.78
C PHE A 58 -3.30 -15.24 -8.06
N GLU A 59 -2.59 -16.36 -8.02
CA GLU A 59 -3.18 -17.70 -8.22
C GLU A 59 -4.19 -18.04 -7.12
N SER A 60 -3.86 -17.70 -5.87
CA SER A 60 -4.72 -18.00 -4.72
C SER A 60 -6.02 -17.19 -4.66
N ALA A 61 -6.29 -16.28 -5.61
CA ALA A 61 -7.44 -15.36 -5.51
C ALA A 61 -8.78 -16.07 -5.35
N THR A 62 -9.06 -17.06 -6.20
CA THR A 62 -10.33 -17.81 -6.17
C THR A 62 -10.49 -18.63 -4.90
N ARG A 63 -9.40 -19.16 -4.32
CA ARG A 63 -9.40 -19.85 -3.02
C ARG A 63 -9.93 -18.97 -1.88
N TYR A 64 -9.73 -17.65 -1.98
CA TYR A 64 -10.23 -16.68 -1.00
C TYR A 64 -11.54 -16.00 -1.41
N GLY A 65 -12.25 -16.52 -2.42
CA GLY A 65 -13.52 -15.96 -2.88
C GLY A 65 -13.37 -14.64 -3.64
N LEU A 66 -12.17 -14.30 -4.11
CA LEU A 66 -11.94 -13.16 -4.99
C LEU A 66 -12.17 -13.56 -6.46
N PRO A 67 -12.50 -12.59 -7.33
CA PRO A 67 -12.76 -12.88 -8.74
C PRO A 67 -11.53 -13.46 -9.46
N PRO A 68 -11.73 -14.22 -10.56
CA PRO A 68 -10.66 -14.67 -11.43
C PRO A 68 -9.76 -13.51 -11.88
N GLN A 69 -8.45 -13.73 -11.83
CA GLN A 69 -7.46 -12.72 -12.18
C GLN A 69 -7.12 -12.79 -13.67
N ARG A 70 -6.73 -11.63 -14.23
CA ARG A 70 -6.18 -11.49 -15.58
C ARG A 70 -5.41 -10.17 -15.63
N PHE A 71 -4.39 -10.10 -16.47
CA PHE A 71 -3.67 -8.86 -16.74
C PHE A 71 -4.59 -7.86 -17.47
N GLU A 72 -4.57 -6.61 -17.04
CA GLU A 72 -5.51 -5.56 -17.47
C GLU A 72 -4.82 -4.33 -18.06
N VAL A 73 -3.60 -4.05 -17.62
CA VAL A 73 -2.90 -2.80 -17.96
C VAL A 73 -1.56 -3.02 -18.64
N THR A 74 -1.11 -4.27 -18.68
CA THR A 74 0.13 -4.71 -19.34
C THR A 74 -0.17 -5.55 -20.58
N GLN A 75 0.83 -5.67 -21.45
CA GLN A 75 0.77 -6.42 -22.71
C GLN A 75 2.05 -7.26 -22.83
N PRO A 76 1.97 -8.57 -23.15
CA PRO A 76 3.15 -9.44 -23.18
C PRO A 76 4.25 -9.02 -24.16
N ASN A 77 3.89 -8.32 -25.23
CA ASN A 77 4.78 -7.90 -26.31
C ASN A 77 5.29 -6.46 -26.16
N ASN A 78 4.98 -5.78 -25.06
CA ASN A 78 5.50 -4.44 -24.80
C ASN A 78 6.79 -4.55 -23.95
N PRO A 79 7.93 -4.05 -24.42
CA PRO A 79 9.23 -4.20 -23.75
C PRO A 79 9.34 -3.46 -22.41
N GLN A 80 8.37 -2.59 -22.09
CA GLN A 80 8.30 -1.87 -20.82
C GLN A 80 7.22 -2.45 -19.89
N HIS A 81 6.55 -3.52 -20.29
CA HIS A 81 5.53 -4.20 -19.51
C HIS A 81 6.06 -5.54 -18.98
N PHE A 82 5.86 -5.77 -17.69
CA PHE A 82 6.20 -7.01 -17.00
C PHE A 82 4.93 -7.64 -16.44
N GLN A 83 4.76 -8.93 -16.67
CA GLN A 83 3.62 -9.71 -16.19
C GLN A 83 4.11 -10.78 -15.24
N VAL A 84 3.54 -10.80 -14.04
CA VAL A 84 3.94 -11.70 -12.96
C VAL A 84 2.73 -12.41 -12.38
N ILE A 85 2.91 -13.70 -12.09
CA ILE A 85 1.94 -14.54 -11.40
C ILE A 85 2.52 -14.88 -10.04
N ALA A 86 1.86 -14.45 -8.96
CA ALA A 86 2.26 -14.75 -7.60
C ALA A 86 1.37 -15.84 -6.99
N PRO A 87 1.95 -16.89 -6.37
CA PRO A 87 1.17 -17.94 -5.71
C PRO A 87 0.28 -17.42 -4.58
N SER A 88 0.73 -16.36 -3.88
CA SER A 88 0.08 -15.86 -2.67
C SER A 88 -0.36 -14.40 -2.80
N ILE A 89 -1.62 -14.10 -2.43
CA ILE A 89 -2.04 -12.72 -2.15
C ILE A 89 -1.32 -12.15 -0.93
N ILE A 90 -0.34 -11.30 -1.19
CA ILE A 90 0.38 -10.48 -0.21
C ILE A 90 0.59 -9.07 -0.78
N TRP A 91 1.03 -8.12 0.05
CA TRP A 91 1.48 -6.83 -0.46
C TRP A 91 2.81 -7.01 -1.22
N MET A 92 2.83 -6.66 -2.52
CA MET A 92 3.92 -6.99 -3.44
C MET A 92 4.67 -5.77 -4.02
N LYS A 93 4.30 -4.53 -3.63
CA LYS A 93 4.77 -3.32 -4.33
C LYS A 93 6.29 -3.26 -4.42
N GLU A 94 6.99 -3.40 -3.31
CA GLU A 94 8.44 -3.29 -3.23
C GLU A 94 9.14 -4.47 -3.89
N ASN A 95 8.59 -5.68 -3.78
CA ASN A 95 9.09 -6.86 -4.49
C ASN A 95 9.05 -6.66 -6.00
N LEU A 96 7.92 -6.18 -6.52
CA LEU A 96 7.72 -5.96 -7.95
C LEU A 96 8.62 -4.83 -8.48
N ILE A 97 8.85 -3.78 -7.69
CA ILE A 97 9.85 -2.74 -8.02
C ILE A 97 11.25 -3.36 -8.11
N ASN A 98 11.65 -4.19 -7.12
CA ASN A 98 12.94 -4.87 -7.13
C ASN A 98 13.13 -5.73 -8.40
N ILE A 99 12.10 -6.49 -8.80
CA ILE A 99 12.11 -7.34 -10.01
C ILE A 99 12.31 -6.49 -11.26
N VAL A 100 11.59 -5.38 -11.41
CA VAL A 100 11.75 -4.49 -12.59
C VAL A 100 13.17 -3.93 -12.66
N VAL A 101 13.70 -3.42 -11.53
CA VAL A 101 15.04 -2.80 -11.51
C VAL A 101 16.14 -3.78 -11.93
N GLN A 102 16.01 -5.06 -11.62
CA GLN A 102 16.96 -6.10 -12.05
C GLN A 102 16.95 -6.31 -13.57
N GLN A 103 15.80 -6.10 -14.22
CA GLN A 103 15.60 -6.34 -15.65
C GLN A 103 15.75 -5.07 -16.51
N LEU A 104 15.99 -3.90 -15.91
CA LEU A 104 16.16 -2.66 -16.65
C LEU A 104 17.38 -2.71 -17.59
N PRO A 105 17.27 -2.15 -18.81
CA PRO A 105 18.39 -2.00 -19.72
C PRO A 105 19.64 -1.37 -19.07
N PRO A 106 20.87 -1.79 -19.44
CA PRO A 106 22.10 -1.31 -18.80
C PRO A 106 22.32 0.21 -18.88
N HIS A 107 21.79 0.87 -19.91
CA HIS A 107 21.94 2.32 -20.10
C HIS A 107 21.07 3.16 -19.14
N ILE A 108 20.12 2.55 -18.44
CA ILE A 108 19.28 3.20 -17.42
C ILE A 108 20.05 3.22 -16.11
N ASP A 109 20.47 4.42 -15.70
CA ASP A 109 21.28 4.65 -14.51
C ASP A 109 20.51 5.32 -13.37
N ARG A 110 19.30 5.81 -13.64
CA ARG A 110 18.42 6.44 -12.66
C ARG A 110 17.05 5.78 -12.72
N ILE A 111 16.46 5.60 -11.56
CA ILE A 111 15.15 5.00 -11.41
C ILE A 111 14.27 5.91 -10.56
N ALA A 112 12.98 5.88 -10.85
CA ALA A 112 11.95 6.40 -9.99
C ALA A 112 10.86 5.36 -9.83
N TRP A 113 10.27 5.24 -8.64
CA TRP A 113 9.02 4.49 -8.46
C TRP A 113 7.93 5.45 -8.02
N ILE A 114 6.79 5.38 -8.69
CA ILE A 114 5.71 6.34 -8.55
C ILE A 114 4.38 5.59 -8.42
N ASP A 115 3.58 6.01 -7.44
CA ASP A 115 2.23 5.49 -7.25
C ASP A 115 1.32 5.93 -8.40
N ALA A 116 0.55 5.00 -8.95
CA ALA A 116 -0.33 5.24 -10.09
C ALA A 116 -1.51 6.20 -9.81
N ASP A 117 -1.64 6.73 -8.60
CA ASP A 117 -2.63 7.72 -8.20
C ASP A 117 -2.04 9.12 -7.95
N VAL A 118 -0.79 9.33 -8.41
CA VAL A 118 -0.08 10.60 -8.40
C VAL A 118 -0.23 11.33 -9.73
N GLU A 119 -0.41 12.64 -9.65
CA GLU A 119 -0.34 13.55 -10.79
C GLU A 119 0.57 14.74 -10.45
N PHE A 120 1.63 14.95 -11.24
CA PHE A 120 2.50 16.12 -11.07
C PHE A 120 1.83 17.37 -11.64
N GLU A 121 1.98 18.48 -10.92
CA GLU A 121 1.45 19.79 -11.34
C GLU A 121 2.12 20.29 -12.63
N ARG A 122 3.42 20.02 -12.78
CA ARG A 122 4.25 20.53 -13.88
C ARG A 122 4.71 19.39 -14.77
N LEU A 123 4.81 19.57 -16.09
CA LEU A 123 5.28 18.54 -17.02
C LEU A 123 6.81 18.43 -17.13
N ASP A 124 7.55 19.38 -16.56
CA ASP A 124 9.01 19.39 -16.52
C ASP A 124 9.60 18.75 -15.24
N TRP A 125 8.75 18.07 -14.45
CA TRP A 125 9.18 17.30 -13.29
C TRP A 125 10.32 16.31 -13.57
N PRO A 126 10.45 15.67 -14.75
CA PRO A 126 11.57 14.74 -14.96
C PRO A 126 12.90 15.48 -15.12
N GLN A 127 12.93 16.63 -15.80
CA GLN A 127 14.13 17.49 -15.85
C GLN A 127 14.58 17.89 -14.44
N LEU A 128 13.62 18.33 -13.61
CA LEU A 128 13.89 18.75 -12.24
C LEU A 128 14.34 17.57 -11.34
N THR A 129 13.81 16.37 -11.59
CA THR A 129 14.22 15.14 -10.89
C THR A 129 15.66 14.78 -11.24
N MET A 130 16.03 14.82 -12.52
CA MET A 130 17.41 14.57 -12.96
C MET A 130 18.38 15.54 -12.29
N ALA A 131 18.08 16.85 -12.31
CA ALA A 131 18.90 17.87 -11.68
C ALA A 131 19.01 17.69 -10.15
N ALA A 132 17.97 17.18 -9.49
CA ALA A 132 18.02 16.85 -8.07
C ALA A 132 18.89 15.61 -7.80
N LEU A 133 18.84 14.59 -8.67
CA LEU A 133 19.67 13.38 -8.58
C LEU A 133 21.15 13.64 -8.84
N ASP A 134 21.50 14.72 -9.54
CA ASP A 134 22.90 15.15 -9.67
C ASP A 134 23.46 15.73 -8.36
N ARG A 135 22.59 16.09 -7.40
CA ARG A 135 22.97 16.65 -6.09
C ARG A 135 22.78 15.70 -4.93
N TYR A 136 21.79 14.81 -5.02
CA TYR A 136 21.40 13.92 -3.93
C TYR A 136 21.25 12.48 -4.44
N PRO A 137 21.77 11.47 -3.71
CA PRO A 137 21.61 10.07 -4.09
C PRO A 137 20.16 9.58 -4.01
N ILE A 138 19.33 10.21 -3.16
CA ILE A 138 17.92 9.84 -2.93
C ILE A 138 17.08 11.12 -2.94
N VAL A 139 16.01 11.13 -3.75
CA VAL A 139 15.17 12.30 -3.98
C VAL A 139 13.70 11.92 -3.86
N GLN A 140 12.94 12.64 -3.03
CA GLN A 140 11.47 12.57 -3.10
C GLN A 140 10.98 13.56 -4.17
N MET A 141 10.16 13.11 -5.11
CA MET A 141 9.94 13.83 -6.36
C MET A 141 8.94 14.99 -6.26
N PHE A 142 8.68 15.50 -5.06
CA PHE A 142 7.77 16.61 -4.83
C PHE A 142 8.09 17.35 -3.54
N LYS A 143 7.56 18.57 -3.41
CA LYS A 143 7.60 19.41 -2.20
C LYS A 143 6.31 19.25 -1.39
N VAL A 144 5.16 19.39 -2.04
CA VAL A 144 3.84 19.31 -1.42
C VAL A 144 2.95 18.33 -2.17
N ALA A 145 2.28 17.46 -1.42
CA ALA A 145 1.19 16.62 -1.89
C ALA A 145 -0.16 17.22 -1.48
N PHE A 146 -1.02 17.47 -2.45
CA PHE A 146 -2.41 17.84 -2.25
C PHE A 146 -3.27 16.57 -2.28
N MET A 147 -3.81 16.18 -1.12
CA MET A 147 -4.68 15.02 -0.97
C MET A 147 -6.07 15.40 -1.44
N THR A 148 -6.53 14.86 -2.57
CA THR A 148 -7.81 15.26 -3.16
C THR A 148 -8.97 14.35 -2.78
N GLY A 149 -10.18 14.91 -2.76
CA GLY A 149 -11.44 14.18 -2.67
C GLY A 149 -11.92 13.67 -4.03
N ALA A 150 -13.21 13.33 -4.10
CA ALA A 150 -13.84 12.81 -5.32
C ALA A 150 -13.88 13.86 -6.44
N GLY A 151 -13.95 15.15 -6.09
CA GLY A 151 -13.84 16.28 -7.02
C GLY A 151 -12.43 16.51 -7.59
N GLY A 152 -11.45 15.66 -7.25
CA GLY A 152 -10.08 15.78 -7.74
C GLY A 152 -9.44 17.11 -7.34
N LYS A 153 -8.74 17.77 -8.26
CA LYS A 153 -8.02 19.04 -7.97
C LYS A 153 -8.90 20.17 -7.46
N ARG A 154 -10.22 20.12 -7.72
CA ARG A 154 -11.19 21.10 -7.22
C ARG A 154 -11.57 20.89 -5.76
N GLU A 155 -11.19 19.76 -5.17
CA GLU A 155 -11.52 19.37 -3.80
C GLU A 155 -10.25 18.92 -3.07
N VAL A 156 -9.43 19.89 -2.65
CA VAL A 156 -8.24 19.61 -1.83
C VAL A 156 -8.65 19.45 -0.37
N LEU A 157 -8.43 18.24 0.18
CA LEU A 157 -8.85 17.89 1.52
C LEU A 157 -7.76 18.12 2.58
N LYS A 158 -6.49 17.92 2.20
CA LYS A 158 -5.31 18.11 3.06
C LYS A 158 -4.09 18.45 2.21
N ARG A 159 -3.15 19.19 2.79
CA ARG A 159 -1.77 19.30 2.27
C ARG A 159 -0.83 18.48 3.13
N LYS A 160 0.16 17.85 2.52
CA LYS A 160 1.27 17.19 3.21
C LYS A 160 2.59 17.57 2.57
N TYR A 161 3.61 17.85 3.36
CA TYR A 161 4.96 18.04 2.83
C TYR A 161 5.57 16.69 2.47
N SER A 162 6.48 16.67 1.51
CA SER A 162 7.35 15.51 1.33
C SER A 162 8.30 15.39 2.54
N VAL A 163 8.70 14.16 2.85
CA VAL A 163 9.76 13.88 3.84
C VAL A 163 11.06 14.55 3.41
N GLY A 164 11.42 14.50 2.13
CA GLY A 164 12.60 15.20 1.61
C GLY A 164 12.58 16.71 1.91
N TYR A 165 11.44 17.38 1.67
CA TYR A 165 11.28 18.79 2.02
C TYR A 165 11.36 19.03 3.53
N ALA A 166 10.69 18.18 4.32
CA ALA A 166 10.69 18.29 5.77
C ALA A 166 12.11 18.19 6.36
N ILE A 167 12.91 17.22 5.89
CA ILE A 167 14.32 17.05 6.28
C ILE A 167 15.12 18.32 5.97
N ARG A 168 15.04 18.82 4.73
CA ARG A 168 15.82 19.99 4.29
C ARG A 168 15.47 21.30 5.01
N HIS A 169 14.31 21.37 5.65
CA HIS A 169 13.82 22.56 6.34
C HIS A 169 13.61 22.34 7.84
N GLY A 170 14.20 21.29 8.42
CA GLY A 170 14.13 21.02 9.86
C GLY A 170 12.71 20.88 10.41
N LYS A 171 11.77 20.37 9.61
CA LYS A 171 10.39 20.13 10.05
C LYS A 171 10.29 18.80 10.80
N ALA A 172 9.38 18.74 11.77
CA ALA A 172 9.10 17.51 12.49
C ALA A 172 8.63 16.40 11.52
N ILE A 173 8.98 15.15 11.82
CA ILE A 173 8.60 13.99 11.03
C ILE A 173 8.09 12.93 12.01
N GLU A 174 6.77 12.76 12.07
CA GLU A 174 6.11 11.84 12.99
C GLU A 174 5.76 10.50 12.32
N ALA A 175 5.92 9.39 13.06
CA ALA A 175 5.60 8.04 12.57
C ALA A 175 4.09 7.73 12.56
N ASN A 176 3.23 8.72 12.84
CA ASN A 176 1.79 8.55 13.04
C ASN A 176 0.98 8.63 11.72
N TYR A 177 1.51 8.13 10.61
CA TYR A 177 0.80 8.13 9.32
C TYR A 177 -0.55 7.37 9.42
N PRO A 178 -1.67 7.90 8.86
CA PRO A 178 -1.77 9.03 7.94
C PRO A 178 -2.00 10.40 8.60
N TYR A 179 -1.87 10.54 9.91
CA TYR A 179 -2.22 11.75 10.65
C TYR A 179 -1.14 12.84 10.62
N GLY A 180 0.13 12.46 10.46
CA GLY A 180 1.25 13.40 10.35
C GLY A 180 1.15 14.35 9.16
N HIS A 181 1.88 15.47 9.25
CA HIS A 181 1.86 16.54 8.26
C HIS A 181 2.79 16.27 7.05
N VAL A 182 3.53 15.16 7.08
CA VAL A 182 4.38 14.67 5.99
C VAL A 182 3.74 13.48 5.26
N HIS A 183 4.13 13.28 4.00
CA HIS A 183 3.79 12.12 3.21
C HIS A 183 5.05 11.29 2.90
N PRO A 184 5.13 10.03 3.36
CA PRO A 184 6.34 9.22 3.20
C PRO A 184 6.48 8.56 1.82
N GLY A 185 5.38 8.37 1.09
CA GLY A 185 5.35 7.68 -0.21
C GLY A 185 5.14 8.59 -1.42
N LEU A 186 4.34 8.10 -2.38
CA LEU A 186 3.96 8.70 -3.67
C LEU A 186 5.02 8.59 -4.76
N ALA A 187 6.18 9.23 -4.60
CA ALA A 187 7.14 9.33 -5.68
C ALA A 187 8.56 9.54 -5.16
N TRP A 188 9.44 8.60 -5.47
CA TRP A 188 10.85 8.62 -5.09
C TRP A 188 11.72 8.28 -6.28
N ALA A 189 12.94 8.82 -6.30
CA ALA A 189 13.95 8.52 -7.28
C ALA A 189 15.33 8.38 -6.65
N MET A 190 16.19 7.57 -7.27
CA MET A 190 17.59 7.42 -6.91
C MET A 190 18.41 6.92 -8.11
N HIS A 191 19.73 6.98 -8.00
CA HIS A 191 20.61 6.25 -8.92
C HIS A 191 20.40 4.74 -8.78
N ARG A 192 20.45 4.01 -9.89
CA ARG A 192 20.33 2.54 -9.90
C ARG A 192 21.43 1.89 -9.05
N SER A 193 22.64 2.46 -9.05
CA SER A 193 23.74 2.04 -8.18
C SER A 193 23.42 2.24 -6.69
N THR A 194 22.79 3.36 -6.33
CA THR A 194 22.28 3.61 -4.96
C THR A 194 21.25 2.56 -4.56
N PHE A 195 20.31 2.23 -5.45
CA PHE A 195 19.32 1.19 -5.22
C PHE A 195 19.96 -0.19 -4.99
N SER A 196 20.96 -0.55 -5.80
CA SER A 196 21.75 -1.77 -5.61
C SER A 196 22.51 -1.77 -4.28
N ALA A 197 23.12 -0.65 -3.89
CA ALA A 197 23.91 -0.53 -2.68
C ALA A 197 23.08 -0.68 -1.38
N ILE A 198 21.81 -0.26 -1.38
CA ILE A 198 20.89 -0.54 -0.25
C ILE A 198 20.36 -1.98 -0.24
N GLY A 199 20.59 -2.75 -1.31
CA GLY A 199 20.07 -4.10 -1.51
C GLY A 199 18.63 -4.14 -2.01
N GLY A 200 18.19 -3.10 -2.72
CA GLY A 200 16.80 -2.92 -3.15
C GLY A 200 15.87 -2.40 -2.05
N LEU A 201 14.58 -2.30 -2.36
CA LEU A 201 13.54 -1.95 -1.38
C LEU A 201 13.25 -3.14 -0.47
N MET A 202 12.82 -2.82 0.76
CA MET A 202 12.39 -3.81 1.74
C MET A 202 11.13 -4.52 1.26
N ASP A 203 11.25 -5.77 0.82
CA ASP A 203 10.13 -6.48 0.19
C ASP A 203 9.47 -7.55 1.07
N PHE A 204 9.88 -7.69 2.32
CA PHE A 204 9.30 -8.67 3.25
C PHE A 204 8.10 -8.16 4.06
N CYS A 205 7.69 -6.89 3.91
CA CYS A 205 6.50 -6.37 4.57
C CYS A 205 5.22 -6.68 3.78
N ILE A 206 4.65 -7.86 4.02
CA ILE A 206 3.50 -8.38 3.26
C ILE A 206 2.15 -7.69 3.53
N VAL A 207 2.12 -6.64 4.35
CA VAL A 207 0.92 -5.84 4.68
C VAL A 207 1.02 -4.38 4.20
N GLY A 208 2.12 -4.03 3.52
CA GLY A 208 2.49 -2.67 3.16
C GLY A 208 2.96 -1.85 4.37
N SER A 209 3.14 -0.54 4.18
CA SER A 209 3.83 0.42 5.09
C SER A 209 5.25 0.77 4.66
N ASP A 210 5.71 0.20 3.57
CA ASP A 210 7.10 0.31 3.11
C ASP A 210 7.51 1.72 2.72
N ASP A 211 6.59 2.57 2.27
CA ASP A 211 6.85 4.00 2.12
C ASP A 211 7.29 4.63 3.46
N LEU A 212 6.62 4.27 4.56
CA LEU A 212 6.97 4.74 5.91
C LEU A 212 8.29 4.11 6.39
N HIS A 213 8.49 2.81 6.13
CA HIS A 213 9.76 2.14 6.45
C HIS A 213 10.94 2.80 5.74
N PHE A 214 10.81 3.07 4.44
CA PHE A 214 11.82 3.76 3.65
C PHE A 214 12.08 5.17 4.18
N ALA A 215 11.04 5.99 4.35
CA ALA A 215 11.18 7.35 4.87
C ALA A 215 11.89 7.42 6.24
N PHE A 216 11.60 6.49 7.15
CA PHE A 216 12.21 6.46 8.47
C PHE A 216 13.58 5.79 8.49
N ALA A 217 13.85 4.88 7.56
CA ALA A 217 15.17 4.31 7.36
C ALA A 217 16.18 5.37 6.94
N LEU A 218 15.77 6.36 6.11
CA LEU A 218 16.61 7.52 5.76
C LEU A 218 17.10 8.29 6.99
N LEU A 219 16.36 8.23 8.10
CA LEU A 219 16.65 8.94 9.34
C LEU A 219 17.26 8.05 10.43
N GLY A 220 17.49 6.76 10.16
CA GLY A 220 17.90 5.79 11.17
C GLY A 220 16.81 5.46 12.21
N ARG A 221 15.55 5.75 11.89
CA ARG A 221 14.40 5.69 12.82
C ARG A 221 13.43 4.56 12.51
N ILE A 222 13.86 3.50 11.81
CA ILE A 222 12.95 2.44 11.34
C ILE A 222 12.17 1.77 12.48
N ARG A 223 12.70 1.73 13.70
CA ARG A 223 12.02 1.12 14.85
C ARG A 223 10.65 1.72 15.14
N GLU A 224 10.43 2.98 14.78
CA GLU A 224 9.18 3.70 15.00
C GLU A 224 8.04 3.27 14.05
N THR A 225 8.34 2.44 13.05
CA THR A 225 7.42 2.14 11.94
C THR A 225 6.67 0.83 12.06
N TYR A 226 6.96 0.03 13.08
CA TYR A 226 6.34 -1.27 13.34
C TYR A 226 6.16 -1.48 14.86
N PRO A 227 5.18 -2.29 15.29
CA PRO A 227 4.85 -2.42 16.71
C PRO A 227 5.97 -3.07 17.53
N SER A 228 5.92 -2.87 18.84
CA SER A 228 6.97 -3.38 19.74
C SER A 228 7.05 -4.91 19.76
N ASN A 229 5.90 -5.58 19.60
CA ASN A 229 5.72 -7.02 19.61
C ASN A 229 5.87 -7.70 18.24
N ILE A 230 6.52 -7.06 17.27
CA ILE A 230 6.83 -7.70 15.98
C ILE A 230 7.83 -8.86 16.17
N ASN A 231 7.84 -9.82 15.26
CA ASN A 231 8.79 -10.93 15.28
C ASN A 231 10.25 -10.44 15.26
N ARG A 232 11.14 -11.09 16.01
CA ARG A 232 12.57 -10.74 16.10
C ARG A 232 13.27 -10.77 14.74
N ASP A 233 13.00 -11.77 13.91
CA ASP A 233 13.60 -11.91 12.57
C ASP A 233 13.24 -10.71 11.69
N TYR A 234 11.97 -10.29 11.75
CA TYR A 234 11.50 -9.08 11.06
C TYR A 234 12.27 -7.84 11.53
N ALA A 235 12.36 -7.63 12.86
CA ALA A 235 13.04 -6.46 13.42
C ALA A 235 14.53 -6.41 13.04
N MET A 236 15.21 -7.56 13.03
CA MET A 236 16.63 -7.65 12.63
C MET A 236 16.82 -7.35 11.14
N LEU A 237 16.00 -7.93 10.27
CA LEU A 237 16.06 -7.66 8.83
C LEU A 237 15.76 -6.20 8.52
N ALA A 238 14.73 -5.63 9.15
CA ALA A 238 14.37 -4.22 9.00
C ALA A 238 15.52 -3.31 9.46
N LYS A 239 16.13 -3.60 10.62
CA LYS A 239 17.29 -2.84 11.10
C LYS A 239 18.46 -2.93 10.12
N SER A 240 18.85 -4.13 9.69
CA SER A 240 19.98 -4.33 8.77
C SER A 240 19.79 -3.56 7.45
N TRP A 241 18.59 -3.62 6.87
CA TRP A 241 18.25 -2.84 5.69
C TRP A 241 18.28 -1.34 5.97
N SER A 242 17.69 -0.90 7.08
CA SER A 242 17.69 0.51 7.49
C SER A 242 19.08 1.07 7.73
N ASP A 243 20.01 0.28 8.27
CA ASP A 243 21.38 0.72 8.52
C ASP A 243 22.07 1.09 7.19
N ARG A 244 21.87 0.27 6.13
CA ARG A 244 22.39 0.57 4.78
C ARG A 244 21.75 1.82 4.17
N VAL A 245 20.42 1.93 4.28
CA VAL A 245 19.67 3.10 3.76
C VAL A 245 20.10 4.39 4.47
N GLY A 246 20.16 4.36 5.80
CA GLY A 246 20.55 5.50 6.62
C GLY A 246 21.98 5.97 6.36
N ALA A 247 22.92 5.02 6.17
CA ALA A 247 24.31 5.34 5.83
C ALA A 247 24.41 6.11 4.51
N ILE A 248 23.76 5.65 3.43
CA ILE A 248 23.77 6.36 2.14
C ILE A 248 23.04 7.70 2.23
N ALA A 249 21.92 7.73 2.95
CA ALA A 249 21.14 8.95 3.17
C ALA A 249 21.86 9.98 4.06
N GLY A 250 23.01 9.64 4.66
CA GLY A 250 23.68 10.49 5.65
C GLY A 250 22.75 10.83 6.82
N TYR A 251 21.90 9.88 7.22
CA TYR A 251 20.82 10.04 8.19
C TYR A 251 19.93 11.28 7.93
N GLY A 252 19.68 11.58 6.65
CA GLY A 252 18.88 12.70 6.16
C GLY A 252 19.70 13.77 5.43
N GLY A 253 21.00 13.88 5.70
CA GLY A 253 21.86 14.90 5.09
C GLY A 253 21.92 14.85 3.55
N ASN A 254 21.83 13.65 2.99
CA ASN A 254 21.92 13.37 1.55
C ASN A 254 20.57 13.09 0.89
N VAL A 255 19.46 13.57 1.49
CA VAL A 255 18.11 13.40 0.94
C VAL A 255 17.62 14.69 0.32
N GLY A 256 17.29 14.65 -0.97
CA GLY A 256 16.75 15.77 -1.72
C GLY A 256 15.23 15.73 -1.88
N TYR A 257 14.69 16.82 -2.43
CA TYR A 257 13.32 16.86 -2.94
C TYR A 257 13.27 17.65 -4.26
N VAL A 258 12.22 17.45 -5.04
CA VAL A 258 11.95 18.25 -6.25
C VAL A 258 10.94 19.34 -5.93
N ASP A 259 11.21 20.57 -6.35
CA ASP A 259 10.32 21.72 -6.13
C ASP A 259 9.12 21.75 -7.10
N VAL A 260 8.29 20.70 -6.99
CA VAL A 260 7.05 20.48 -7.74
C VAL A 260 5.98 20.02 -6.76
N ASN A 261 4.72 20.39 -6.99
CA ASN A 261 3.61 19.83 -6.23
C ASN A 261 3.00 18.63 -6.96
N VAL A 262 2.43 17.72 -6.18
CA VAL A 262 1.68 16.56 -6.70
C VAL A 262 0.26 16.57 -6.15
N TYR A 263 -0.66 16.01 -6.91
CA TYR A 263 -2.01 15.70 -6.48
C TYR A 263 -2.11 14.21 -6.24
N HIS A 264 -2.54 13.82 -5.04
CA HIS A 264 -2.80 12.43 -4.69
C HIS A 264 -4.30 12.17 -4.75
N ARG A 265 -4.74 11.46 -5.78
CA ARG A 265 -6.16 11.12 -5.99
C ARG A 265 -6.49 9.89 -5.16
N ARG A 266 -6.94 10.06 -3.92
CA ARG A 266 -7.24 8.93 -3.02
C ARG A 266 -8.52 8.20 -3.43
N SER A 267 -8.58 6.86 -3.31
CA SER A 267 -9.79 6.04 -3.52
C SER A 267 -10.36 5.53 -2.21
N GLY A 268 -11.68 5.34 -2.18
CA GLY A 268 -12.39 4.78 -1.03
C GLY A 268 -12.67 5.79 0.09
N SER A 269 -13.67 5.48 0.91
CA SER A 269 -14.08 6.31 2.04
C SER A 269 -12.97 6.42 3.10
N ARG A 270 -12.91 7.56 3.81
CA ARG A 270 -11.82 7.93 4.74
C ARG A 270 -11.55 6.89 5.85
N ASN A 271 -12.55 6.08 6.21
CA ASN A 271 -12.56 5.23 7.41
C ASN A 271 -12.18 3.75 7.15
N SER A 272 -11.92 3.32 5.91
CA SER A 272 -11.94 1.89 5.57
C SER A 272 -10.57 1.17 5.55
N ARG A 273 -9.44 1.91 5.52
CA ARG A 273 -8.10 1.33 5.23
C ARG A 273 -7.31 0.76 6.43
N SER A 274 -7.88 0.69 7.64
CA SER A 274 -7.32 0.05 8.86
C SER A 274 -5.78 -0.05 8.94
N TYR A 275 -5.07 1.07 8.79
CA TYR A 275 -3.60 1.08 8.69
C TYR A 275 -2.91 0.56 9.95
N PHE A 276 -3.54 0.71 11.11
CA PHE A 276 -3.07 0.13 12.37
C PHE A 276 -3.41 -1.35 12.49
N GLY A 277 -4.62 -1.76 12.06
CA GLY A 277 -5.08 -3.14 12.18
C GLY A 277 -4.27 -4.13 11.36
N ARG A 278 -3.65 -3.70 10.24
CA ARG A 278 -2.83 -4.60 9.40
C ARG A 278 -1.61 -5.17 10.14
N TRP A 279 -1.04 -4.44 11.09
CA TRP A 279 0.11 -4.92 11.87
C TRP A 279 -0.25 -6.10 12.77
N LEU A 280 -1.52 -6.20 13.20
CA LEU A 280 -2.01 -7.35 13.96
C LEU A 280 -1.90 -8.64 13.15
N ILE A 281 -2.01 -8.59 11.81
CA ILE A 281 -1.82 -9.77 10.96
C ILE A 281 -0.41 -10.35 11.18
N LEU A 282 0.60 -9.50 11.32
CA LEU A 282 1.99 -9.95 11.47
C LEU A 282 2.32 -10.30 12.92
N SER A 283 1.96 -9.43 13.87
CA SER A 283 2.34 -9.62 15.27
C SER A 283 1.53 -10.72 15.96
N HIS A 284 0.23 -10.84 15.68
CA HIS A 284 -0.61 -11.89 16.28
C HIS A 284 -0.18 -13.29 15.85
N TYR A 285 0.13 -13.47 14.56
CA TYR A 285 0.58 -14.76 14.03
C TYR A 285 2.10 -14.95 14.06
N GLY A 286 2.85 -14.04 14.69
CA GLY A 286 4.30 -14.15 14.84
C GLY A 286 5.05 -14.33 13.51
N PHE A 287 4.60 -13.64 12.45
CA PHE A 287 5.15 -13.76 11.10
C PHE A 287 6.67 -13.51 11.10
N SER A 288 7.44 -14.48 10.61
CA SER A 288 8.88 -14.39 10.42
C SER A 288 9.18 -14.41 8.93
N PRO A 289 9.69 -13.32 8.34
CA PRO A 289 10.12 -13.32 6.94
C PRO A 289 11.07 -14.48 6.59
N ALA A 290 11.98 -14.83 7.49
CA ALA A 290 12.98 -15.89 7.26
C ALA A 290 12.35 -17.29 7.11
N LYS A 291 11.21 -17.53 7.79
CA LYS A 291 10.55 -18.85 7.85
C LYS A 291 9.30 -18.93 7.01
N ASP A 292 8.62 -17.80 6.81
CA ASP A 292 7.27 -17.73 6.27
C ASP A 292 7.24 -17.15 4.85
N LEU A 293 8.37 -16.66 4.34
CA LEU A 293 8.55 -16.28 2.94
C LEU A 293 9.54 -17.20 2.22
N ALA A 294 9.19 -17.52 0.98
CA ALA A 294 10.09 -18.06 -0.02
C ALA A 294 10.14 -17.10 -1.21
N ARG A 295 11.18 -17.25 -2.03
CA ARG A 295 11.37 -16.50 -3.27
C ARG A 295 11.58 -17.50 -4.39
N ASP A 296 10.86 -17.30 -5.49
CA ASP A 296 11.11 -18.02 -6.72
C ASP A 296 12.42 -17.52 -7.35
N GLU A 297 13.35 -18.44 -7.63
CA GLU A 297 14.71 -18.08 -8.07
C GLU A 297 14.73 -17.48 -9.48
N GLN A 298 13.78 -17.87 -10.34
CA GLN A 298 13.72 -17.41 -11.72
C GLN A 298 13.05 -16.04 -11.84
N SER A 299 11.90 -15.86 -11.19
CA SER A 299 11.09 -14.64 -11.30
C SER A 299 11.39 -13.60 -10.22
N GLY A 300 12.04 -13.99 -9.12
CA GLY A 300 12.26 -13.14 -7.95
C GLY A 300 11.00 -12.89 -7.10
N VAL A 301 9.88 -13.51 -7.45
CA VAL A 301 8.58 -13.37 -6.78
C VAL A 301 8.62 -13.99 -5.40
N ILE A 302 8.16 -13.23 -4.41
CA ILE A 302 7.99 -13.76 -3.05
C ILE A 302 6.59 -14.35 -2.86
N TYR A 303 6.50 -15.36 -2.01
CA TYR A 303 5.25 -16.02 -1.65
C TYR A 303 5.32 -16.62 -0.24
N LEU A 304 4.15 -16.88 0.35
CA LEU A 304 4.05 -17.45 1.68
C LEU A 304 4.37 -18.95 1.65
N THR A 305 5.10 -19.44 2.66
CA THR A 305 5.43 -20.86 2.81
C THR A 305 5.39 -21.30 4.27
N ASN A 306 5.13 -22.59 4.51
CA ASN A 306 5.24 -23.24 5.82
C ASN A 306 6.41 -24.26 5.88
N LYS A 307 7.15 -24.48 4.78
CA LYS A 307 8.14 -25.56 4.65
C LYS A 307 9.33 -25.47 5.62
N ARG A 308 9.54 -24.32 6.25
CA ARG A 308 10.67 -24.04 7.18
C ARG A 308 10.25 -24.11 8.65
N ARG A 309 9.13 -24.80 8.95
CA ARG A 309 8.59 -24.95 10.31
C ARG A 309 8.52 -26.44 10.68
N PHE A 310 8.73 -26.74 11.96
CA PHE A 310 8.75 -28.10 12.49
C PHE A 310 7.38 -28.80 12.41
N ASP A 311 6.30 -28.09 12.71
CA ASP A 311 4.92 -28.58 12.57
C ASP A 311 4.30 -27.99 11.29
N LEU A 312 4.14 -28.84 10.27
CA LEU A 312 3.65 -28.44 8.95
C LEU A 312 2.15 -28.10 8.95
N ASP A 313 1.34 -28.78 9.77
CA ASP A 313 -0.11 -28.59 9.81
C ASP A 313 -0.49 -27.31 10.56
N LEU A 314 0.10 -27.11 11.75
CA LEU A 314 -0.01 -25.85 12.47
C LEU A 314 0.61 -24.70 11.65
N GLY A 315 1.70 -25.00 10.95
CA GLY A 315 2.33 -24.13 9.97
C GLY A 315 1.37 -23.67 8.87
N ALA A 316 0.65 -24.62 8.25
CA ALA A 316 -0.28 -24.37 7.16
C ALA A 316 -1.46 -23.51 7.62
N ARG A 317 -2.09 -23.84 8.75
CA ARG A 317 -3.22 -23.07 9.30
C ARG A 317 -2.83 -21.63 9.62
N ARG A 318 -1.63 -21.42 10.17
CA ARG A 318 -1.11 -20.08 10.47
C ARG A 318 -0.89 -19.26 9.19
N ILE A 319 -0.25 -19.84 8.19
CA ILE A 319 -0.01 -19.17 6.89
C ILE A 319 -1.34 -18.82 6.21
N GLU A 320 -2.31 -19.72 6.24
CA GLU A 320 -3.64 -19.45 5.71
C GLU A 320 -4.31 -18.27 6.45
N ALA A 321 -4.17 -18.20 7.77
CA ALA A 321 -4.73 -17.11 8.58
C ALA A 321 -4.07 -15.75 8.28
N ILE A 322 -2.74 -15.72 8.13
CA ILE A 322 -1.99 -14.53 7.69
C ILE A 322 -2.52 -14.05 6.33
N GLN A 323 -2.57 -14.96 5.36
CA GLN A 323 -3.00 -14.63 4.01
C GLN A 323 -4.45 -14.15 3.97
N ARG A 324 -5.35 -14.78 4.72
CA ARG A 324 -6.75 -14.33 4.88
C ARG A 324 -6.82 -12.93 5.50
N GLY A 325 -5.95 -12.63 6.45
CA GLY A 325 -5.79 -11.28 7.00
C GLY A 325 -5.42 -10.25 5.93
N VAL A 326 -4.46 -10.57 5.06
CA VAL A 326 -4.05 -9.69 3.95
C VAL A 326 -5.16 -9.52 2.91
N VAL A 327 -5.89 -10.60 2.58
CA VAL A 327 -7.08 -10.52 1.70
C VAL A 327 -8.14 -9.59 2.29
N ASN A 328 -8.44 -9.73 3.58
CA ASN A 328 -9.38 -8.86 4.28
C ASN A 328 -8.92 -7.39 4.28
N TYR A 329 -7.62 -7.15 4.39
CA TYR A 329 -7.04 -5.81 4.25
C TYR A 329 -7.28 -5.24 2.84
N PHE A 330 -7.07 -6.02 1.78
CA PHE A 330 -7.41 -5.57 0.42
C PHE A 330 -8.89 -5.25 0.24
N LEU A 331 -9.77 -6.14 0.71
CA LEU A 331 -11.23 -5.93 0.67
C LEU A 331 -11.68 -4.70 1.46
N SER A 332 -10.95 -4.33 2.52
CA SER A 332 -11.30 -3.18 3.35
C SER A 332 -11.08 -1.84 2.63
N HIS A 333 -10.34 -1.79 1.52
CA HIS A 333 -10.11 -0.54 0.80
C HIS A 333 -11.40 0.05 0.21
N ASP A 334 -12.35 -0.81 -0.18
CA ASP A 334 -13.70 -0.47 -0.63
C ASP A 334 -13.72 0.67 -1.68
N GLU A 335 -12.83 0.57 -2.67
CA GLU A 335 -12.59 1.66 -3.63
C GLU A 335 -13.76 1.87 -4.60
N ASP A 336 -14.61 0.86 -4.80
CA ASP A 336 -15.78 0.85 -5.71
C ASP A 336 -17.08 0.37 -5.04
N ASN A 337 -17.21 0.45 -3.71
CA ASN A 337 -18.32 -0.15 -2.95
C ASN A 337 -18.51 -1.67 -3.15
N GLN A 338 -17.51 -2.37 -3.72
CA GLN A 338 -17.61 -3.79 -4.04
C GLN A 338 -17.70 -4.66 -2.78
N ARG A 339 -17.24 -4.19 -1.61
CA ARG A 339 -17.35 -4.96 -0.37
C ARG A 339 -18.81 -5.19 0.01
N ILE A 340 -19.66 -4.17 -0.16
CA ILE A 340 -21.10 -4.26 0.07
C ILE A 340 -21.75 -5.26 -0.90
N MET A 341 -21.34 -5.24 -2.17
CA MET A 341 -21.86 -6.17 -3.18
C MET A 341 -21.46 -7.62 -2.88
N MET A 342 -20.19 -7.88 -2.53
CA MET A 342 -19.72 -9.22 -2.16
C MET A 342 -20.38 -9.72 -0.88
N MET A 343 -20.51 -8.91 0.17
CA MET A 343 -21.23 -9.31 1.39
C MET A 343 -22.70 -9.66 1.09
N ARG A 344 -23.37 -8.90 0.21
CA ARG A 344 -24.73 -9.22 -0.25
C ARG A 344 -24.78 -10.52 -1.05
N GLN A 345 -23.76 -10.80 -1.86
CA GLN A 345 -23.68 -12.03 -2.67
C GLN A 345 -23.39 -13.26 -1.80
N MET A 346 -22.48 -13.16 -0.83
CA MET A 346 -22.21 -14.19 0.17
C MET A 346 -23.43 -14.46 1.07
N ALA A 347 -24.14 -13.42 1.50
CA ALA A 347 -25.39 -13.56 2.26
C ALA A 347 -26.53 -14.19 1.44
N ARG A 348 -26.51 -14.06 0.10
CA ARG A 348 -27.45 -14.76 -0.80
C ARG A 348 -27.07 -16.23 -0.99
N MET A 349 -25.78 -16.54 -1.13
CA MET A 349 -25.32 -17.93 -1.23
C MET A 349 -25.53 -18.72 0.07
N GLY A 350 -25.42 -18.07 1.23
CA GLY A 350 -25.75 -18.67 2.54
C GLY A 350 -27.24 -18.98 2.76
N ARG A 351 -28.16 -18.48 1.91
CA ARG A 351 -29.60 -18.79 2.01
C ARG A 351 -30.04 -20.01 1.21
N TYR A 352 -29.17 -20.58 0.37
CA TYR A 352 -29.46 -21.81 -0.39
C TYR A 352 -28.97 -23.09 0.31
N GLY A 353 -28.42 -22.98 1.53
CA GLY A 353 -27.78 -24.08 2.26
C GLY A 353 -28.52 -24.66 3.47
N HIS A 354 -29.78 -24.29 3.73
CA HIS A 354 -30.59 -24.90 4.79
C HIS A 354 -31.90 -25.43 4.24
N GLY A 355 -31.87 -26.70 3.85
CA GLY A 355 -33.06 -27.54 3.73
C GLY A 355 -33.82 -27.53 5.06
N ALA A 356 -35.14 -27.43 4.96
CA ALA A 356 -36.06 -27.25 6.07
C ALA A 356 -35.94 -28.35 7.12
N VAL A 357 -35.72 -27.95 8.38
CA VAL A 357 -36.06 -28.76 9.55
C VAL A 357 -37.26 -28.09 10.20
N ALA A 358 -38.39 -28.80 10.22
CA ALA A 358 -39.65 -28.33 10.76
C ALA A 358 -39.56 -28.14 12.28
N THR A 359 -39.92 -26.95 12.77
CA THR A 359 -40.13 -26.68 14.19
C THR A 359 -41.58 -27.02 14.60
N PRO A 360 -41.81 -27.74 15.72
CA PRO A 360 -43.17 -28.03 16.19
C PRO A 360 -43.86 -26.79 16.79
N ARG A 361 -45.17 -26.71 16.58
CA ARG A 361 -46.09 -25.66 17.05
C ARG A 361 -46.14 -25.58 18.58
N ARG A 362 -46.16 -24.36 19.14
CA ARG A 362 -46.65 -24.07 20.50
C ARG A 362 -48.12 -23.61 20.44
N PRO A 363 -49.00 -24.00 21.40
CA PRO A 363 -50.37 -23.52 21.45
C PRO A 363 -50.48 -22.12 22.08
N ARG A 364 -51.54 -21.40 21.68
CA ARG A 364 -51.97 -20.06 22.15
C ARG A 364 -53.03 -20.16 23.24
N SER A 365 -52.96 -19.28 24.25
CA SER A 365 -54.06 -18.61 25.00
C SER A 365 -53.47 -18.06 26.32
N ALA A 366 -53.84 -16.94 26.94
CA ALA A 366 -54.71 -15.79 26.71
C ALA A 366 -54.30 -14.68 27.72
N SER A 367 -54.68 -13.42 27.46
CA SER A 367 -54.49 -12.19 28.29
C SER A 367 -55.56 -12.06 29.42
N PRO A 368 -55.72 -10.91 30.14
CA PRO A 368 -54.79 -10.12 30.98
C PRO A 368 -55.41 -9.72 32.37
N ASN A 369 -54.69 -8.86 33.12
CA ASN A 369 -55.09 -7.98 34.26
C ASN A 369 -54.85 -8.48 35.71
N ALA A 370 -53.98 -7.76 36.44
CA ALA A 370 -54.34 -7.05 37.68
C ALA A 370 -53.16 -6.19 38.20
N MET A 371 -53.47 -4.94 38.55
CA MET A 371 -52.62 -3.97 39.25
C MET A 371 -52.32 -4.40 40.70
N MET A 372 -51.12 -4.12 41.23
CA MET A 372 -50.97 -3.56 42.59
C MET A 372 -49.57 -3.01 42.90
N ARG A 373 -49.55 -1.70 43.14
CA ARG A 373 -48.78 -0.84 44.10
C ARG A 373 -47.37 -1.20 44.61
N MET A 374 -46.51 -0.17 44.55
CA MET A 374 -45.20 -0.01 45.23
C MET A 374 -45.29 0.08 46.77
N PRO A 375 -44.12 0.05 47.47
CA PRO A 375 -43.62 1.32 48.04
C PRO A 375 -42.09 1.56 48.00
N ARG A 376 -41.77 2.83 47.67
CA ARG A 376 -40.79 3.81 48.20
C ARG A 376 -39.34 3.45 48.61
N GLN A 377 -38.45 4.27 48.01
CA GLN A 377 -37.30 5.03 48.57
C GLN A 377 -36.00 4.30 48.90
N PHE A 378 -34.90 4.74 48.27
CA PHE A 378 -33.80 5.43 48.98
C PHE A 378 -32.93 6.24 48.01
N VAL A 379 -32.41 7.33 48.55
CA VAL A 379 -31.81 8.51 47.91
C VAL A 379 -30.31 8.29 47.66
N ALA A 380 -29.81 8.81 46.54
CA ALA A 380 -28.39 8.92 46.22
C ALA A 380 -27.75 10.14 46.90
N PRO A 381 -26.41 10.17 47.03
CA PRO A 381 -25.72 11.42 46.76
C PRO A 381 -24.54 11.26 45.80
N ARG A 382 -24.48 12.24 44.88
CA ARG A 382 -23.32 12.62 44.08
C ARG A 382 -22.18 13.11 44.98
N ARG A 383 -20.92 12.87 44.59
CA ARG A 383 -19.82 13.82 44.79
C ARG A 383 -18.84 13.78 43.62
N ALA A 384 -18.69 14.95 43.01
CA ALA A 384 -17.52 15.36 42.25
C ALA A 384 -16.48 15.94 43.23
N TYR A 385 -15.17 15.89 42.89
CA TYR A 385 -14.27 17.05 42.84
C TYR A 385 -12.77 16.67 42.67
N LEU A 386 -12.08 17.52 41.87
CA LEU A 386 -10.69 18.03 41.97
C LEU A 386 -9.52 17.08 41.70
N GLN A 387 -8.75 17.30 40.62
CA GLN A 387 -7.63 18.27 40.44
C GLN A 387 -6.29 17.82 41.07
N GLY A 388 -5.28 17.71 40.20
CA GLY A 388 -4.01 18.40 40.38
C GLY A 388 -2.82 17.59 40.89
N PHE A 389 -1.71 17.74 40.15
CA PHE A 389 -0.32 17.89 40.57
C PHE A 389 0.73 16.97 39.92
N TYR A 390 1.65 17.69 39.23
CA TYR A 390 2.99 17.42 38.68
C TYR A 390 3.13 16.68 37.35
#